data_AF-A0A098G5Q4-F1
#
_entry.id   AF-A0A098G5Q4-F1
#
_cell.length_a   1.000
_cell.length_b   1.000
_cell.length_c   1.000
_cell.angle_alpha   90.00
_cell.angle_beta   90.00
_cell.angle_gamma   90.00
#
_symmetry.space_group_name_H-M   'P 1'
#
loop_
_entity.id
_entity.type
_entity.pdbx_description
1 polymer ?
#
loop_
_entity_poly.entity_id
_entity_poly.type
_entity_poly.pdbx_seq_one_letter_code
_entity_poly.pdbx_strand_id
1 'polypeptide(L)'
;MDVVINSDCSFIPEHSKPLMSEGTVSLNFLQCLGHDPFDPPLADMLSHSLQLEEKWWVLSPISWQATHNDAMIVAANKELHLNEETSKYWFQLYADYLADEDIKLHYYDAETWLLHVANRPMIKAKPVHKLLSRSLMPELEQLDSSMYWQKFFTEGQMFFASQPAQSVINGVWLWGGAPLSGKSAVTVCADEQLISMAKVCSDKVTLYHPSVSLKQYSILLVSHMDILSKQHQEELKKISAHWYWNNTAYTSGELNWFTRLWSALTHAY
;
A
#
# COMPACT_ATOMS: atom_id res chain seq x y z
N MET A 1 -9.87 -16.29 6.89
CA MET A 1 -9.56 -15.05 7.63
C MET A 1 -8.31 -14.47 7.01
N ASP A 2 -8.31 -13.17 6.76
CA ASP A 2 -7.16 -12.45 6.23
C ASP A 2 -6.39 -11.82 7.40
N VAL A 3 -5.07 -12.02 7.41
CA VAL A 3 -4.16 -11.49 8.44
C VAL A 3 -3.23 -10.52 7.74
N VAL A 4 -3.44 -9.24 7.97
CA VAL A 4 -2.72 -8.13 7.34
C VAL A 4 -1.77 -7.52 8.35
N ILE A 5 -0.47 -7.52 8.04
CA ILE A 5 0.60 -7.18 8.99
C ILE A 5 1.46 -6.07 8.40
N ASN A 6 1.63 -4.96 9.15
CA ASN A 6 2.53 -3.86 8.77
C ASN A 6 4.01 -4.18 9.03
N SER A 7 4.48 -5.32 8.56
CA SER A 7 5.88 -5.70 8.64
C SER A 7 6.27 -6.57 7.45
N ASP A 8 7.57 -6.74 7.26
CA ASP A 8 8.09 -7.69 6.29
C ASP A 8 8.17 -9.10 6.88
N CYS A 9 7.91 -10.09 6.03
CA CYS A 9 8.10 -11.49 6.37
C CYS A 9 9.52 -11.92 6.00
N SER A 10 10.27 -12.45 6.96
CA SER A 10 11.61 -13.01 6.71
C SER A 10 11.57 -14.47 6.25
N PHE A 11 10.48 -15.20 6.53
CA PHE A 11 10.38 -16.62 6.25
C PHE A 11 8.95 -17.03 5.89
N ILE A 12 8.76 -17.61 4.71
CA ILE A 12 7.48 -18.17 4.27
C ILE A 12 7.45 -19.65 4.67
N PRO A 13 6.42 -20.13 5.37
CA PRO A 13 6.30 -21.54 5.74
C PRO A 13 6.30 -22.47 4.53
N GLU A 14 6.94 -23.64 4.67
CA GLU A 14 6.94 -24.68 3.64
C GLU A 14 5.50 -25.12 3.30
N HIS A 15 5.28 -25.45 2.02
CA HIS A 15 3.97 -25.84 1.46
C HIS A 15 2.88 -24.74 1.45
N SER A 16 3.24 -23.48 1.73
CA SER A 16 2.33 -22.35 1.55
C SER A 16 2.04 -22.10 0.06
N LYS A 17 0.82 -21.65 -0.25
CA LYS A 17 0.48 -21.20 -1.60
C LYS A 17 0.75 -19.70 -1.73
N PRO A 18 1.51 -19.24 -2.74
CA PRO A 18 1.77 -17.82 -2.89
C PRO A 18 0.48 -17.06 -3.22
N LEU A 19 0.35 -15.86 -2.63
CA LEU A 19 -0.63 -14.85 -2.98
C LEU A 19 0.11 -13.60 -3.46
N MET A 20 -0.62 -12.64 -4.03
CA MET A 20 -0.06 -11.34 -4.39
C MET A 20 -0.19 -10.39 -3.20
N SER A 21 0.94 -9.84 -2.74
CA SER A 21 0.94 -8.66 -1.86
C SER A 21 0.90 -7.40 -2.71
N GLU A 22 0.27 -6.36 -2.18
CA GLU A 22 0.19 -5.04 -2.77
C GLU A 22 1.28 -4.08 -2.24
N GLY A 23 2.27 -4.59 -1.49
CA GLY A 23 3.47 -3.82 -1.11
C GLY A 23 3.36 -3.09 0.23
N THR A 24 2.16 -2.72 0.65
CA THR A 24 1.93 -2.00 1.91
C THR A 24 0.70 -2.53 2.66
N VAL A 25 0.68 -2.32 3.98
CA VAL A 25 -0.43 -2.71 4.86
C VAL A 25 -1.75 -2.10 4.40
N SER A 26 -1.73 -0.84 3.99
CA SER A 26 -2.91 -0.08 3.55
C SER A 26 -3.49 -0.68 2.27
N LEU A 27 -2.65 -1.02 1.29
CA LEU A 27 -3.10 -1.60 0.03
C LEU A 27 -3.56 -3.05 0.20
N ASN A 28 -2.84 -3.85 0.99
CA ASN A 28 -3.26 -5.21 1.33
C ASN A 28 -4.61 -5.21 2.05
N PHE A 29 -4.84 -4.25 2.96
CA PHE A 29 -6.11 -4.10 3.66
C PHE A 29 -7.24 -3.75 2.69
N LEU A 30 -7.04 -2.79 1.79
CA LEU A 30 -8.02 -2.45 0.75
C LEU A 30 -8.33 -3.64 -0.16
N GLN A 31 -7.32 -4.42 -0.55
CA GLN A 31 -7.52 -5.64 -1.33
C GLN A 31 -8.37 -6.67 -0.57
N CYS A 32 -8.11 -6.89 0.73
CA CYS A 32 -8.90 -7.79 1.57
C CYS A 32 -10.36 -7.35 1.73
N LEU A 33 -10.61 -6.04 1.62
CA LEU A 33 -11.97 -5.48 1.60
C LEU A 33 -12.66 -5.59 0.22
N GLY A 34 -11.95 -6.08 -0.80
CA GLY A 34 -12.48 -6.32 -2.15
C GLY A 34 -12.31 -5.15 -3.11
N HIS A 35 -11.49 -4.15 -2.80
CA HIS A 35 -11.18 -3.06 -3.73
C HIS A 35 -10.28 -3.54 -4.88
N ASP A 36 -10.40 -2.88 -6.04
CA ASP A 36 -9.56 -3.17 -7.21
C ASP A 36 -8.10 -2.75 -6.94
N PRO A 37 -7.13 -3.68 -7.02
CA PRO A 37 -5.72 -3.36 -6.82
C PRO A 37 -5.12 -2.48 -7.93
N PHE A 38 -5.79 -2.30 -9.07
CA PHE A 38 -5.33 -1.40 -10.14
C PHE A 38 -5.84 0.04 -10.02
N ASP A 39 -6.86 0.27 -9.20
CA ASP A 39 -7.38 1.60 -8.90
C ASP A 39 -7.90 1.65 -7.44
N PRO A 40 -6.99 1.49 -6.45
CA PRO A 40 -7.38 1.42 -5.05
C PRO A 40 -7.75 2.82 -4.51
N PRO A 41 -8.73 2.93 -3.60
CA PRO A 41 -9.12 4.20 -2.99
C PRO A 41 -8.18 4.60 -1.84
N LEU A 42 -6.86 4.54 -2.07
CA LEU A 42 -5.87 4.80 -1.03
C LEU A 42 -5.88 6.26 -0.60
N ALA A 43 -5.89 7.20 -1.54
CA ALA A 43 -5.88 8.62 -1.19
C ALA A 43 -7.14 9.02 -0.42
N ASP A 44 -8.30 8.48 -0.81
CA ASP A 44 -9.58 8.76 -0.18
C ASP A 44 -9.68 8.14 1.22
N MET A 45 -9.13 6.93 1.42
CA MET A 45 -9.01 6.33 2.74
C MET A 45 -8.10 7.17 3.66
N LEU A 46 -6.96 7.63 3.15
CA LEU A 46 -6.00 8.44 3.92
C LEU A 46 -6.54 9.84 4.22
N SER A 47 -7.20 10.51 3.27
CA SER A 47 -7.81 11.82 3.52
C SER A 47 -8.86 11.72 4.62
N HIS A 48 -9.72 10.69 4.61
CA HIS A 48 -10.70 10.46 5.65
C HIS A 48 -10.07 10.18 7.03
N SER A 49 -8.98 9.41 7.09
CA SER A 49 -8.30 9.13 8.36
C SER A 49 -7.60 10.36 8.93
N LEU A 50 -7.10 11.24 8.07
CA LEU A 50 -6.44 12.50 8.40
C LEU A 50 -7.40 13.70 8.53
N GLN A 51 -8.71 13.50 8.28
CA GLN A 51 -9.73 14.56 8.25
C GLN A 51 -9.43 15.67 7.25
N LEU A 52 -8.80 15.34 6.13
CA LEU A 52 -8.60 16.26 5.02
C LEU A 52 -9.92 16.42 4.24
N GLU A 53 -10.30 17.66 3.99
CA GLU A 53 -11.41 17.99 3.10
C GLU A 53 -10.95 17.90 1.64
N GLU A 54 -11.88 17.88 0.69
CA GLU A 54 -11.62 17.79 -0.76
C GLU A 54 -11.15 16.40 -1.24
N LYS A 55 -10.99 16.28 -2.57
CA LYS A 55 -10.50 15.05 -3.21
C LYS A 55 -8.98 15.06 -3.27
N TRP A 56 -8.36 13.97 -2.83
CA TRP A 56 -6.91 13.79 -2.83
C TRP A 56 -6.50 12.64 -3.75
N TRP A 57 -5.22 12.65 -4.12
CA TRP A 57 -4.53 11.60 -4.85
C TRP A 57 -3.22 11.26 -4.16
N VAL A 58 -2.77 10.01 -4.30
CA VAL A 58 -1.44 9.61 -3.84
C VAL A 58 -0.42 10.13 -4.84
N LEU A 59 0.58 10.83 -4.34
CA LEU A 59 1.75 11.27 -5.07
C LEU A 59 2.98 10.53 -4.52
N SER A 60 3.43 9.50 -5.24
CA SER A 60 4.59 8.70 -4.84
C SER A 60 5.87 9.31 -5.40
N PRO A 61 6.90 9.55 -4.57
CA PRO A 61 8.25 9.82 -5.06
C PRO A 61 8.75 8.62 -5.88
N ILE A 62 9.44 8.88 -6.98
CA ILE A 62 9.97 7.84 -7.86
C ILE A 62 11.38 8.15 -8.36
N SER A 63 12.08 7.09 -8.73
CA SER A 63 13.23 7.14 -9.61
C SER A 63 12.84 6.46 -10.90
N TRP A 64 12.93 7.19 -12.00
CA TRP A 64 12.63 6.68 -13.33
C TRP A 64 13.81 6.89 -14.29
N GLN A 65 13.87 6.11 -15.35
CA GLN A 65 14.91 6.20 -16.36
C GLN A 65 14.28 6.28 -17.74
N ALA A 66 14.65 7.33 -18.48
CA ALA A 66 14.34 7.44 -19.89
C ALA A 66 15.46 6.78 -20.72
N THR A 67 15.05 6.04 -21.74
CA THR A 67 15.88 5.53 -22.83
C THR A 67 15.42 6.18 -24.13
N HIS A 68 16.05 5.84 -25.27
CA HIS A 68 15.73 6.47 -26.57
C HIS A 68 14.25 6.37 -26.96
N ASN A 69 13.53 5.31 -26.56
CA ASN A 69 12.14 5.05 -26.97
C ASN A 69 11.20 4.68 -25.82
N ASP A 70 11.66 4.73 -24.57
CA ASP A 70 10.87 4.26 -23.44
C ASP A 70 11.25 5.00 -22.15
N ALA A 71 10.36 4.99 -21.18
CA ALA A 71 10.62 5.43 -19.81
C ALA A 71 10.11 4.35 -18.84
N MET A 72 10.86 4.09 -17.78
CA MET A 72 10.49 3.08 -16.78
C MET A 72 10.73 3.62 -15.38
N ILE A 73 9.82 3.30 -14.45
CA ILE A 73 10.08 3.51 -13.01
C ILE A 73 11.02 2.40 -12.55
N VAL A 74 12.22 2.77 -12.12
CA VAL A 74 13.27 1.83 -11.67
C VAL A 74 13.30 1.69 -10.15
N ALA A 75 12.79 2.66 -9.41
CA ALA A 75 12.60 2.57 -7.96
C ALA A 75 11.40 3.42 -7.49
N ALA A 76 10.70 2.93 -6.48
CA ALA A 76 9.64 3.62 -5.72
C ALA A 76 9.68 3.10 -4.28
N ASN A 77 8.88 3.64 -3.36
CA ASN A 77 8.71 3.09 -1.99
C ASN A 77 10.06 2.72 -1.32
N LYS A 78 10.17 1.50 -0.79
CA LYS A 78 11.36 0.97 -0.10
C LYS A 78 12.60 0.90 -1.00
N GLU A 79 12.44 0.71 -2.31
CA GLU A 79 13.56 0.67 -3.27
C GLU A 79 14.29 2.02 -3.40
N LEU A 80 13.66 3.13 -3.02
CA LEU A 80 14.32 4.43 -2.97
C LEU A 80 15.22 4.61 -1.75
N HIS A 81 15.09 3.74 -0.73
CA HIS A 81 15.83 3.84 0.53
C HIS A 81 15.75 5.23 1.18
N LEU A 82 14.60 5.89 1.04
CA LEU A 82 14.40 7.22 1.63
C LEU A 82 14.22 7.10 3.13
N ASN A 83 14.97 7.90 3.86
CA ASN A 83 14.64 8.18 5.26
C ASN A 83 13.64 9.34 5.33
N GLU A 84 12.99 9.46 6.48
CA GLU A 84 11.96 10.47 6.76
C GLU A 84 12.47 11.90 6.54
N GLU A 85 13.70 12.21 6.97
CA GLU A 85 14.29 13.55 6.85
C GLU A 85 14.51 13.94 5.39
N THR A 86 15.05 13.02 4.59
CA THR A 86 15.31 13.22 3.15
C THR A 86 14.00 13.36 2.40
N SER A 87 13.00 12.53 2.72
CA SER A 87 11.68 12.64 2.08
C SER A 87 10.99 13.95 2.42
N LYS A 88 11.02 14.40 3.70
CA LYS A 88 10.48 15.72 4.10
C LYS A 88 11.18 16.89 3.41
N TYR A 89 12.50 16.81 3.24
CA TYR A 89 13.25 17.82 2.50
C TYR A 89 12.76 17.94 1.05
N TRP A 90 12.64 16.81 0.34
CA TRP A 90 12.14 16.80 -1.04
C TRP A 90 10.68 17.21 -1.15
N PHE A 91 9.85 16.75 -0.21
CA PHE A 91 8.46 17.16 -0.12
C PHE A 91 8.35 18.69 0.01
N GLN A 92 9.11 19.30 0.93
CA GLN A 92 9.03 20.74 1.15
C GLN A 92 9.46 21.52 -0.09
N LEU A 93 10.57 21.14 -0.72
CA LEU A 93 11.03 21.79 -1.96
C LEU A 93 10.00 21.67 -3.08
N TYR A 94 9.37 20.51 -3.22
CA TYR A 94 8.35 20.29 -4.25
C TYR A 94 7.03 20.99 -3.92
N ALA A 95 6.66 21.07 -2.65
CA ALA A 95 5.51 21.84 -2.17
C ALA A 95 5.68 23.33 -2.43
N ASP A 96 6.87 23.89 -2.19
CA ASP A 96 7.18 25.29 -2.49
C ASP A 96 7.14 25.55 -4.01
N TYR A 97 7.60 24.61 -4.81
CA TYR A 97 7.54 24.71 -6.28
C TYR A 97 6.11 24.67 -6.82
N LEU A 98 5.26 23.83 -6.23
CA LEU A 98 3.85 23.66 -6.61
C LEU A 98 2.90 24.64 -5.90
N ALA A 99 3.42 25.65 -5.19
CA ALA A 99 2.61 26.64 -4.47
C ALA A 99 1.83 27.56 -5.43
N ASP A 100 0.80 27.01 -6.05
CA ASP A 100 -0.23 27.67 -6.86
C ASP A 100 -1.57 27.67 -6.09
N GLU A 101 -2.48 28.60 -6.40
CA GLU A 101 -3.76 28.76 -5.68
C GLU A 101 -4.66 27.50 -5.73
N ASP A 102 -4.42 26.59 -6.67
CA ASP A 102 -5.21 25.37 -6.93
C ASP A 102 -4.52 24.04 -6.52
N ILE A 103 -3.28 24.08 -6.02
CA ILE A 103 -2.52 22.86 -5.68
C ILE A 103 -2.18 22.85 -4.20
N LYS A 104 -2.53 21.75 -3.51
CA LYS A 104 -2.11 21.53 -2.12
C LYS A 104 -1.38 20.20 -1.99
N LEU A 105 -0.29 20.21 -1.26
CA LEU A 105 0.49 19.03 -0.92
C LEU A 105 0.36 18.76 0.59
N HIS A 106 0.18 17.49 0.94
CA HIS A 106 0.18 17.04 2.32
C HIS A 106 1.15 15.87 2.47
N TYR A 107 2.02 15.96 3.45
CA TYR A 107 3.00 14.91 3.75
C TYR A 107 2.36 13.85 4.64
N TYR A 108 2.35 12.59 4.22
CA TYR A 108 1.87 11.47 5.03
C TYR A 108 3.05 10.67 5.61
N ASP A 109 3.91 10.12 4.75
CA ASP A 109 5.14 9.44 5.16
C ASP A 109 6.25 9.57 4.10
N ALA A 110 7.37 8.89 4.32
CA ALA A 110 8.53 8.95 3.45
C ALA A 110 8.27 8.50 1.99
N GLU A 111 7.26 7.66 1.77
CA GLU A 111 6.97 7.00 0.49
C GLU A 111 5.65 7.50 -0.14
N THR A 112 4.82 8.16 0.65
CA THR A 112 3.45 8.55 0.30
C THR A 112 3.25 10.03 0.61
N TRP A 113 3.06 10.83 -0.43
CA TRP A 113 2.55 12.19 -0.30
C TRP A 113 1.11 12.22 -0.83
N LEU A 114 0.34 13.22 -0.42
CA LEU A 114 -1.00 13.46 -0.93
C LEU A 114 -1.04 14.78 -1.70
N LEU A 115 -1.65 14.75 -2.88
CA LEU A 115 -1.83 15.91 -3.73
C LEU A 115 -3.33 16.18 -3.89
N HIS A 116 -3.75 17.40 -3.58
CA HIS A 116 -5.03 17.94 -3.99
C HIS A 116 -4.81 18.88 -5.18
N VAL A 117 -5.61 18.71 -6.22
CA VAL A 117 -5.62 19.61 -7.37
C VAL A 117 -7.05 19.95 -7.76
N ALA A 118 -7.40 21.23 -7.66
CA ALA A 118 -8.73 21.72 -8.02
C ALA A 118 -8.88 21.88 -9.55
N ASN A 119 -10.08 21.61 -10.07
CA ASN A 119 -10.47 21.92 -11.46
C ASN A 119 -9.59 21.28 -12.55
N ARG A 120 -9.00 20.11 -12.31
CA ARG A 120 -8.17 19.39 -13.31
C ARG A 120 -8.85 18.12 -13.84
N PRO A 121 -8.44 17.62 -15.03
CA PRO A 121 -8.95 16.37 -15.58
C PRO A 121 -8.75 15.19 -14.62
N MET A 122 -9.71 14.27 -14.60
CA MET A 122 -9.57 13.06 -13.79
C MET A 122 -8.43 12.19 -14.33
N ILE A 123 -7.44 11.91 -13.49
CA ILE A 123 -6.34 11.00 -13.82
C ILE A 123 -6.80 9.54 -13.73
N LYS A 124 -6.35 8.72 -14.69
CA LYS A 124 -6.41 7.26 -14.64
C LYS A 124 -4.99 6.70 -14.61
N ALA A 125 -4.50 6.44 -13.41
CA ALA A 125 -3.14 5.96 -13.22
C ALA A 125 -3.12 4.78 -12.25
N LYS A 126 -2.36 3.75 -12.62
CA LYS A 126 -2.14 2.58 -11.78
C LYS A 126 -1.20 2.91 -10.62
N PRO A 127 -1.29 2.17 -9.51
CA PRO A 127 -0.31 2.25 -8.42
C PRO A 127 1.12 2.03 -8.88
N VAL A 128 2.05 2.77 -8.27
CA VAL A 128 3.47 2.78 -8.67
C VAL A 128 4.12 1.39 -8.65
N HIS A 129 3.77 0.53 -7.68
CA HIS A 129 4.32 -0.83 -7.57
C HIS A 129 3.88 -1.75 -8.70
N LYS A 130 2.76 -1.44 -9.39
CA LYS A 130 2.31 -2.17 -10.59
C LYS A 130 3.06 -1.73 -11.85
N LEU A 131 3.79 -0.61 -11.79
CA LEU A 131 4.51 0.01 -12.90
C LEU A 131 6.03 -0.18 -12.83
N LEU A 132 6.56 -0.68 -11.71
CA LEU A 132 7.99 -0.93 -11.53
C LEU A 132 8.55 -1.81 -12.65
N SER A 133 9.66 -1.34 -13.25
CA SER A 133 10.40 -2.00 -14.33
C SER A 133 9.55 -2.34 -15.57
N ARG A 134 8.50 -1.55 -15.82
CA ARG A 134 7.65 -1.65 -17.01
C ARG A 134 7.70 -0.36 -17.80
N SER A 135 7.45 -0.48 -19.11
CA SER A 135 7.29 0.67 -20.00
C SER A 135 6.14 1.56 -19.50
N LEU A 136 6.43 2.85 -19.35
CA LEU A 136 5.45 3.87 -19.00
C LEU A 136 4.70 4.41 -20.22
N MET A 137 5.17 4.18 -21.45
CA MET A 137 4.55 4.80 -22.64
C MET A 137 3.05 4.49 -22.75
N PRO A 138 2.60 3.22 -22.61
CA PRO A 138 1.17 2.91 -22.67
C PRO A 138 0.38 3.52 -21.51
N GLU A 139 1.01 3.71 -20.36
CA GLU A 139 0.38 4.22 -19.14
C GLU A 139 0.23 5.74 -19.20
N LEU A 140 1.25 6.45 -19.71
CA LEU A 140 1.21 7.88 -19.96
C LEU A 140 0.11 8.24 -20.96
N GLU A 141 -0.09 7.44 -22.02
CA GLU A 141 -1.15 7.68 -23.00
C GLU A 141 -2.58 7.58 -22.43
N GLN A 142 -2.75 6.88 -21.30
CA GLN A 142 -4.07 6.58 -20.71
C GLN A 142 -4.46 7.51 -19.55
N LEU A 143 -3.56 8.41 -19.13
CA LEU A 143 -3.77 9.26 -17.94
C LEU A 143 -5.00 10.16 -18.05
N ASP A 144 -5.12 10.87 -19.17
CA ASP A 144 -6.23 11.77 -19.50
C ASP A 144 -6.24 12.08 -21.01
N SER A 145 -7.29 12.77 -21.49
CA SER A 145 -7.47 13.12 -22.91
C SER A 145 -6.82 14.45 -23.34
N SER A 146 -6.35 15.26 -22.40
CA SER A 146 -5.87 16.64 -22.58
C SER A 146 -4.36 16.82 -22.47
N MET A 147 -3.61 15.74 -22.21
CA MET A 147 -2.16 15.73 -21.98
C MET A 147 -1.72 16.49 -20.71
N TYR A 148 -2.65 16.77 -19.79
CA TYR A 148 -2.37 17.59 -18.61
C TYR A 148 -1.39 16.87 -17.68
N TRP A 149 -1.63 15.59 -17.37
CA TRP A 149 -0.81 14.86 -16.41
C TRP A 149 0.58 14.52 -16.94
N GLN A 150 0.72 14.30 -18.25
CA GLN A 150 2.00 14.10 -18.93
C GLN A 150 2.87 15.36 -18.81
N LYS A 151 2.27 16.53 -19.02
CA LYS A 151 2.93 17.82 -18.82
C LYS A 151 3.31 18.01 -17.34
N PHE A 152 2.39 17.74 -16.42
CA PHE A 152 2.64 17.81 -14.97
C PHE A 152 3.84 16.94 -14.56
N PHE A 153 3.91 15.69 -15.02
CA PHE A 153 5.04 14.80 -14.71
C PHE A 153 6.35 15.27 -15.31
N THR A 154 6.33 15.79 -16.54
CA THR A 154 7.50 16.34 -17.22
C THR A 154 8.04 17.58 -16.49
N GLU A 155 7.16 18.49 -16.07
CA GLU A 155 7.52 19.67 -15.28
C GLU A 155 8.10 19.26 -13.91
N GLY A 156 7.49 18.28 -13.25
CA GLY A 156 8.03 17.71 -12.02
C GLY A 156 9.45 17.15 -12.19
N GLN A 157 9.72 16.45 -13.28
CA GLN A 157 11.07 15.93 -13.56
C GLN A 157 12.09 17.02 -13.86
N MET A 158 11.70 18.03 -14.63
CA MET A 158 12.54 19.20 -14.86
C MET A 158 12.87 19.88 -13.54
N PHE A 159 11.90 19.97 -12.62
CA PHE A 159 12.14 20.47 -11.28
C PHE A 159 13.18 19.62 -10.55
N PHE A 160 13.02 18.30 -10.42
CA PHE A 160 13.99 17.45 -9.70
C PHE A 160 15.38 17.46 -10.35
N ALA A 161 15.45 17.49 -11.68
CA ALA A 161 16.71 17.58 -12.41
C ALA A 161 17.44 18.92 -12.24
N SER A 162 16.70 20.00 -11.94
CA SER A 162 17.28 21.33 -11.70
C SER A 162 17.89 21.49 -10.30
N GLN A 163 17.65 20.53 -9.40
CA GLN A 163 18.11 20.61 -8.02
C GLN A 163 19.62 20.32 -7.93
N PRO A 164 20.37 21.09 -7.11
CA PRO A 164 21.83 20.98 -7.05
C PRO A 164 22.32 19.65 -6.44
N ALA A 165 21.47 18.95 -5.69
CA ALA A 165 21.77 17.65 -5.11
C ALA A 165 21.32 16.53 -6.04
N GLN A 166 22.22 15.60 -6.37
CA GLN A 166 21.84 14.38 -7.06
C GLN A 166 20.97 13.53 -6.13
N SER A 167 19.67 13.54 -6.42
CA SER A 167 18.66 12.87 -5.61
C SER A 167 18.39 11.45 -6.07
N VAL A 168 17.99 10.60 -5.12
CA VAL A 168 17.42 9.28 -5.42
C VAL A 168 16.04 9.43 -6.06
N ILE A 169 15.33 10.53 -5.75
CA ILE A 169 14.06 10.93 -6.36
C ILE A 169 14.34 11.82 -7.56
N ASN A 170 13.90 11.42 -8.75
CA ASN A 170 14.00 12.26 -9.94
C ASN A 170 12.64 12.53 -10.61
N GLY A 171 11.56 12.18 -9.92
CA GLY A 171 10.18 12.38 -10.37
C GLY A 171 9.17 12.02 -9.28
N VAL A 172 7.91 12.22 -9.62
CA VAL A 172 6.75 11.81 -8.81
C VAL A 172 5.72 11.13 -9.71
N TRP A 173 4.91 10.25 -9.14
CA TRP A 173 3.81 9.55 -9.84
C TRP A 173 2.50 9.71 -9.09
N LEU A 174 1.44 10.15 -9.78
CA LEU A 174 0.13 10.41 -9.21
C LEU A 174 -0.82 9.24 -9.46
N TRP A 175 -1.53 8.73 -8.44
CA TRP A 175 -2.45 7.58 -8.54
C TRP A 175 -3.42 7.50 -7.35
N GLY A 176 -4.23 6.44 -7.28
CA GLY A 176 -5.00 6.07 -6.06
C GLY A 176 -6.19 6.98 -5.76
N GLY A 177 -6.77 7.57 -6.81
CA GLY A 177 -7.88 8.54 -6.72
C GLY A 177 -9.29 7.95 -6.87
N ALA A 178 -9.42 6.62 -6.78
CA ALA A 178 -10.72 5.96 -6.70
C ALA A 178 -11.46 6.39 -5.44
N PRO A 179 -12.79 6.58 -5.50
CA PRO A 179 -13.57 6.87 -4.31
C PRO A 179 -13.67 5.62 -3.43
N LEU A 180 -13.58 5.83 -2.11
CA LEU A 180 -13.87 4.78 -1.14
C LEU A 180 -15.35 4.44 -1.26
N SER A 181 -15.66 3.18 -1.61
CA SER A 181 -17.02 2.70 -1.50
C SER A 181 -17.47 2.82 -0.04
N GLY A 182 -18.76 3.05 0.20
CA GLY A 182 -19.30 3.14 1.57
C GLY A 182 -18.82 1.98 2.46
N LYS A 183 -18.86 2.18 3.77
CA LYS A 183 -18.26 1.28 4.74
C LYS A 183 -18.70 -0.16 4.57
N SER A 184 -17.71 -1.05 4.60
CA SER A 184 -17.91 -2.49 4.48
C SER A 184 -18.53 -3.07 5.75
N ALA A 185 -19.34 -4.12 5.58
CA ALA A 185 -19.90 -4.90 6.69
C ALA A 185 -18.93 -5.97 7.22
N VAL A 186 -17.71 -6.04 6.68
CA VAL A 186 -16.63 -6.98 7.06
C VAL A 186 -16.16 -6.69 8.48
N THR A 187 -16.08 -7.73 9.31
CA THR A 187 -15.60 -7.62 10.70
C THR A 187 -14.08 -7.53 10.75
N VAL A 188 -13.55 -6.45 11.32
CA VAL A 188 -12.12 -6.17 11.42
C VAL A 188 -11.70 -6.09 12.88
N CYS A 189 -10.67 -6.85 13.26
CA CYS A 189 -9.95 -6.66 14.52
C CYS A 189 -8.65 -5.92 14.21
N ALA A 190 -8.47 -4.72 14.73
CA ALA A 190 -7.31 -3.89 14.46
C ALA A 190 -6.57 -3.53 15.76
N ASP A 191 -5.25 -3.40 15.71
CA ASP A 191 -4.51 -2.82 16.84
C ASP A 191 -4.66 -1.29 16.93
N GLU A 192 -4.05 -0.69 17.95
CA GLU A 192 -4.17 0.74 18.23
C GLU A 192 -3.61 1.62 17.10
N GLN A 193 -2.58 1.18 16.39
CA GLN A 193 -1.95 1.97 15.34
C GLN A 193 -2.77 1.99 14.05
N LEU A 194 -3.48 0.90 13.76
CA LEU A 194 -4.21 0.72 12.50
C LEU A 194 -5.74 0.88 12.64
N ILE A 195 -6.25 1.07 13.86
CA ILE A 195 -7.70 1.15 14.10
C ILE A 195 -8.37 2.35 13.43
N SER A 196 -7.68 3.49 13.30
CA SER A 196 -8.22 4.69 12.65
C SER A 196 -8.51 4.41 11.18
N MET A 197 -7.54 3.82 10.47
CA MET A 197 -7.69 3.37 9.08
C MET A 197 -8.81 2.34 8.94
N ALA A 198 -8.88 1.34 9.83
CA ALA A 198 -9.93 0.34 9.78
C ALA A 198 -11.34 0.94 9.92
N LYS A 199 -11.53 1.93 10.81
CA LYS A 199 -12.82 2.60 11.06
C LYS A 199 -13.32 3.45 9.90
N VAL A 200 -12.42 3.89 9.03
CA VAL A 200 -12.78 4.58 7.78
C VAL A 200 -13.43 3.59 6.82
N CYS A 201 -12.92 2.37 6.73
CA CYS A 201 -13.36 1.38 5.73
C CYS A 201 -14.46 0.42 6.19
N SER A 202 -14.66 0.24 7.49
CA SER A 202 -15.66 -0.69 8.05
C SER A 202 -16.40 -0.11 9.24
N ASP A 203 -17.68 -0.48 9.39
CA ASP A 203 -18.49 -0.17 10.58
C ASP A 203 -18.29 -1.18 11.71
N LYS A 204 -17.69 -2.34 11.44
CA LYS A 204 -17.52 -3.43 12.41
C LYS A 204 -16.05 -3.60 12.77
N VAL A 205 -15.50 -2.59 13.42
CA VAL A 205 -14.10 -2.56 13.85
C VAL A 205 -14.00 -2.71 15.35
N THR A 206 -13.17 -3.64 15.81
CA THR A 206 -12.88 -3.84 17.23
C THR A 206 -11.38 -3.68 17.48
N LEU A 207 -11.03 -2.97 18.57
CA LEU A 207 -9.65 -2.87 19.04
C LEU A 207 -9.20 -4.25 19.54
N TYR A 208 -8.02 -4.67 19.11
CA TYR A 208 -7.42 -5.91 19.56
C TYR A 208 -7.24 -5.92 21.09
N HIS A 209 -7.61 -7.02 21.71
CA HIS A 209 -7.30 -7.33 23.10
C HIS A 209 -7.06 -8.84 23.24
N PRO A 210 -6.18 -9.32 24.13
CA PRO A 210 -5.92 -10.75 24.30
C PRO A 210 -7.14 -11.64 24.58
N SER A 211 -8.27 -11.05 25.00
CA SER A 211 -9.53 -11.76 25.28
C SER A 211 -10.50 -11.84 24.10
N VAL A 212 -10.23 -11.21 22.95
CA VAL A 212 -11.12 -11.31 21.79
C VAL A 212 -11.06 -12.72 21.20
N SER A 213 -12.14 -13.16 20.54
CA SER A 213 -12.11 -14.40 19.77
C SER A 213 -11.81 -14.09 18.30
N LEU A 214 -10.63 -14.49 17.82
CA LEU A 214 -10.20 -14.20 16.44
C LEU A 214 -11.16 -14.73 15.37
N LYS A 215 -11.84 -15.85 15.65
CA LYS A 215 -12.81 -16.48 14.74
C LYS A 215 -14.03 -15.61 14.38
N GLN A 216 -14.29 -14.55 15.15
CA GLN A 216 -15.38 -13.61 14.89
C GLN A 216 -15.03 -12.55 13.83
N TYR A 217 -13.74 -12.46 13.48
CA TYR A 217 -13.22 -11.44 12.57
C TYR A 217 -12.86 -12.07 11.22
N SER A 218 -13.21 -11.35 10.17
CA SER A 218 -12.83 -11.73 8.81
C SER A 218 -11.40 -11.25 8.50
N ILE A 219 -11.04 -10.08 9.04
CA ILE A 219 -9.72 -9.47 8.90
C ILE A 219 -9.12 -9.21 10.28
N LEU A 220 -7.86 -9.63 10.47
CA LEU A 220 -6.99 -9.21 11.55
C LEU A 220 -5.94 -8.25 10.99
N LEU A 221 -5.90 -7.02 11.48
CA LEU A 221 -5.05 -5.94 11.00
C LEU A 221 -4.12 -5.47 12.12
N VAL A 222 -2.81 -5.75 12.01
CA VAL A 222 -1.85 -5.46 13.09
C VAL A 222 -0.55 -4.89 12.54
N SER A 223 0.12 -4.05 13.32
CA SER A 223 1.41 -3.49 12.95
C SER A 223 2.51 -4.52 13.02
N HIS A 224 2.52 -5.35 14.07
CA HIS A 224 3.50 -6.41 14.27
C HIS A 224 2.86 -7.66 14.87
N MET A 225 3.40 -8.84 14.55
CA MET A 225 2.95 -10.10 15.14
C MET A 225 3.09 -10.15 16.67
N ASP A 226 4.08 -9.44 17.22
CA ASP A 226 4.36 -9.41 18.66
C ASP A 226 3.29 -8.69 19.48
N ILE A 227 2.41 -7.92 18.84
CA ILE A 227 1.23 -7.30 19.48
C ILE A 227 0.23 -8.39 19.91
N LEU A 228 0.21 -9.51 19.19
CA LEU A 228 -0.69 -10.62 19.49
C LEU A 228 -0.19 -11.41 20.70
N SER A 229 -1.11 -11.78 21.59
CA SER A 229 -0.86 -12.74 22.66
C SER A 229 -0.31 -14.06 22.10
N LYS A 230 0.55 -14.73 22.89
CA LYS A 230 1.10 -16.06 22.51
C LYS A 230 0.01 -17.06 22.14
N GLN A 231 -1.13 -17.00 22.83
CA GLN A 231 -2.28 -17.84 22.53
C GLN A 231 -2.82 -17.59 21.11
N HIS A 232 -3.00 -16.32 20.73
CA HIS A 232 -3.47 -15.95 19.41
C HIS A 232 -2.44 -16.25 18.31
N GLN A 233 -1.15 -16.05 18.58
CA GLN A 233 -0.09 -16.47 17.65
C GLN A 233 -0.14 -18.00 17.38
N GLU A 234 -0.36 -18.82 18.41
CA GLU A 234 -0.51 -20.27 18.26
C GLU A 234 -1.85 -20.68 17.63
N GLU A 235 -2.92 -19.92 17.83
CA GLU A 235 -4.20 -20.14 17.15
C GLU A 235 -4.06 -19.89 15.64
N LEU A 236 -3.41 -18.79 15.24
CA LEU A 236 -3.19 -18.44 13.84
C LEU A 236 -2.42 -19.51 13.06
N LYS A 237 -1.47 -20.19 13.70
CA LYS A 237 -0.73 -21.32 13.09
C LYS A 237 -1.60 -22.55 12.80
N LYS A 238 -2.77 -22.66 13.45
CA LYS A 238 -3.65 -23.84 13.37
C LYS A 238 -4.83 -23.64 12.41
N ILE A 239 -5.16 -22.41 12.07
CA ILE A 239 -6.27 -22.09 11.18
C ILE A 239 -5.76 -21.89 9.74
N SER A 240 -6.64 -22.12 8.77
CA SER A 240 -6.38 -21.66 7.42
C SER A 240 -6.56 -20.14 7.33
N ALA A 241 -5.50 -19.44 6.97
CA ALA A 241 -5.46 -18.00 6.89
C ALA A 241 -4.71 -17.54 5.62
N HIS A 242 -5.14 -16.39 5.10
CA HIS A 242 -4.39 -15.66 4.08
C HIS A 242 -3.54 -14.62 4.80
N TRP A 243 -2.23 -14.68 4.60
CA TRP A 243 -1.27 -13.82 5.24
C TRP A 243 -0.81 -12.77 4.24
N TYR A 244 -0.91 -11.51 4.63
CA TYR A 244 -0.50 -10.35 3.85
C TYR A 244 0.52 -9.55 4.65
N TRP A 245 1.77 -9.61 4.20
CA TRP A 245 2.89 -8.83 4.70
C TRP A 245 3.22 -7.75 3.66
N ASN A 246 3.96 -6.72 4.07
CA ASN A 246 4.32 -5.64 3.14
C ASN A 246 5.11 -6.18 1.93
N ASN A 247 6.04 -7.11 2.12
CA ASN A 247 6.85 -7.68 1.04
C ASN A 247 6.31 -8.97 0.40
N THR A 248 5.35 -9.67 1.00
CA THR A 248 4.89 -10.98 0.52
C THR A 248 3.49 -11.34 1.00
N ALA A 249 2.81 -12.23 0.29
CA ALA A 249 1.53 -12.78 0.74
C ALA A 249 1.45 -14.27 0.43
N TYR A 250 0.77 -15.04 1.28
CA TYR A 250 0.61 -16.48 1.12
C TYR A 250 -0.59 -17.03 1.86
N THR A 251 -1.06 -18.20 1.45
CA THR A 251 -2.06 -18.98 2.20
C THR A 251 -1.38 -20.09 2.98
N SER A 252 -1.66 -20.16 4.28
CA SER A 252 -1.37 -21.36 5.07
C SER A 252 -2.59 -22.28 5.11
N GLY A 253 -2.40 -23.55 4.75
CA GLY A 253 -3.42 -24.58 4.92
C GLY A 253 -3.38 -25.17 6.33
N GLU A 254 -4.47 -25.81 6.75
CA GLU A 254 -4.36 -26.77 7.84
C GLU A 254 -3.30 -27.81 7.46
N LEU A 255 -2.32 -28.05 8.33
CA LEU A 255 -1.46 -29.22 8.23
C LEU A 255 -2.38 -30.43 8.27
N ASN A 256 -2.72 -30.96 7.09
CA ASN A 256 -3.60 -32.11 6.92
C ASN A 256 -3.24 -33.16 7.97
N TRP A 257 -4.14 -33.45 8.90
CA TRP A 257 -3.93 -34.44 9.96
C TRP A 257 -3.43 -35.81 9.41
N PHE A 258 -3.74 -36.12 8.16
CA PHE A 258 -3.24 -37.28 7.43
C PHE A 258 -1.72 -37.28 7.21
N THR A 259 -1.06 -36.15 6.94
CA THR A 259 0.40 -36.13 6.74
C THR A 259 1.15 -36.42 8.05
N ARG A 260 0.58 -36.02 9.20
CA ARG A 260 1.10 -36.38 10.53
C ARG A 260 0.97 -37.87 10.85
N LEU A 261 -0.12 -38.52 10.43
CA LEU A 261 -0.29 -39.96 10.63
C LEU A 261 0.65 -40.79 9.74
N TRP A 262 0.87 -40.35 8.50
CA TRP A 262 1.80 -41.04 7.60
C TRP A 262 3.26 -40.89 8.06
N SER A 263 3.69 -39.70 8.49
CA SER A 263 5.05 -39.52 9.04
C SER A 263 5.30 -40.32 10.32
N ALA A 264 4.26 -40.54 11.14
CA ALA A 264 4.35 -41.37 12.34
C ALA A 264 4.42 -42.87 12.02
N LEU A 265 3.81 -43.31 10.92
CA LEU A 265 3.86 -44.71 10.45
C LEU A 265 5.15 -45.04 9.70
N THR A 266 5.76 -44.08 8.99
CA THR A 266 7.02 -44.31 8.25
C THR A 266 8.27 -44.29 9.12
N HIS A 267 8.20 -43.81 10.36
CA HIS A 267 9.29 -43.89 11.35
C HIS A 267 9.19 -45.13 12.27
N ALA A 268 8.21 -46.01 12.05
CA ALA A 268 7.98 -47.22 12.84
C ALA A 268 8.40 -48.52 12.11
N TYR A 269 9.20 -48.43 11.05
CA TYR A 269 9.79 -49.58 10.35
C TYR A 269 11.30 -49.44 10.19
#